data_AF-A0A175JFJ9-F1
#
_entry.id   AF-A0A175JFJ9-F1
#
_cell.length_a   1.000
_cell.length_b   1.000
_cell.length_c   1.000
_cell.angle_alpha   90.00
_cell.angle_beta   90.00
_cell.angle_gamma   90.00
#
_symmetry.space_group_name_H-M   'P 1'
#
loop_
_entity.id
_entity.type
_entity.pdbx_description
1 polymer ?
#
loop_
_entity_poly.entity_id
_entity_poly.type
_entity_poly.pdbx_seq_one_letter_code
_entity_poly.pdbx_strand_id
1 'polypeptide(L)'
;MEKQNQKVENVMKQERWWMGNNGEQVRVLAPMVGICTISYRSMALDAGASAVFTEELVSKRLCECKRVENSGIIQYIHKNDVMLTLKPEQQSKTILQLGTFDVESSVKCVSLIQEVCGIDINLGCGMWFSTKGEMGQALVDNRDKLEKIVKALVGLSKPISAKIRLQQTHEETLEFIQWLYSLGISIISLHGRHHKELYGVDCDWAELEKVVKDCPYDLILNGDICKQEDITKLLSFGKNVRGVMIGRGSGIHLGLFNPQGGDYVFDESKTKMRMTDFIQRAIKDGLRFTKIKFVLLQIIRYEKDYPFGSWRREKTTLKLNQINQRISSSKTIEQLIDAISLPELKKEFIQSQNTNKSIEEEKKLK
;
A
#
# COMPACT_ATOMS: atom_id res chain seq x y z
N MET A 1 -29.07 23.22 -3.88
CA MET A 1 -28.78 22.26 -4.96
C MET A 1 -27.73 22.77 -5.93
N GLU A 2 -27.90 23.90 -6.62
CA GLU A 2 -26.91 24.41 -7.61
C GLU A 2 -25.49 24.62 -7.05
N LYS A 3 -25.33 25.30 -5.91
CA LYS A 3 -24.00 25.49 -5.28
C LYS A 3 -23.33 24.17 -4.86
N GLN A 4 -24.12 23.15 -4.53
CA GLN A 4 -23.61 21.84 -4.13
C GLN A 4 -23.20 21.03 -5.37
N ASN A 5 -24.00 21.07 -6.44
CA ASN A 5 -23.67 20.46 -7.73
C ASN A 5 -22.40 21.08 -8.33
N GLN A 6 -22.24 22.41 -8.26
CA GLN A 6 -21.06 23.08 -8.78
C GLN A 6 -19.79 22.79 -7.97
N LYS A 7 -19.92 22.56 -6.66
CA LYS A 7 -18.81 22.12 -5.80
C LYS A 7 -18.39 20.67 -6.11
N VAL A 8 -19.35 19.78 -6.34
CA VAL A 8 -19.09 18.39 -6.80
C VAL A 8 -18.38 18.41 -8.16
N GLU A 9 -18.88 19.19 -9.13
CA GLU A 9 -18.26 19.30 -10.45
C GLU A 9 -16.81 19.79 -10.41
N ASN A 10 -16.50 20.77 -9.55
CA ASN A 10 -15.14 21.30 -9.44
C ASN A 10 -14.15 20.29 -8.83
N VAL A 11 -14.59 19.44 -7.90
CA VAL A 11 -13.75 18.37 -7.35
C VAL A 11 -13.55 17.23 -8.35
N MET A 12 -14.57 16.96 -9.18
CA MET A 12 -14.48 15.96 -10.24
C MET A 12 -13.58 16.37 -11.42
N LYS A 13 -13.28 17.67 -11.56
CA LYS A 13 -12.37 18.22 -12.59
C LYS A 13 -10.88 18.23 -12.19
N GLN A 14 -10.54 17.84 -10.96
CA GLN A 14 -9.14 17.76 -10.54
C GLN A 14 -8.37 16.75 -11.42
N GLU A 15 -7.06 16.97 -11.61
CA GLU A 15 -6.18 15.96 -12.20
C GLU A 15 -6.01 14.80 -11.22
N ARG A 16 -6.09 13.56 -11.71
CA ARG A 16 -6.25 12.37 -10.86
C ARG A 16 -5.27 11.30 -11.28
N TRP A 17 -4.39 10.91 -10.37
CA TRP A 17 -3.36 9.88 -10.62
C TRP A 17 -3.95 8.49 -10.94
N TRP A 18 -5.20 8.22 -10.56
CA TRP A 18 -5.89 6.94 -10.83
C TRP A 18 -6.72 6.96 -12.11
N MET A 19 -6.85 8.10 -12.80
CA MET A 19 -7.49 8.10 -14.10
C MET A 19 -6.48 7.49 -15.08
N GLY A 20 -6.64 6.19 -15.37
CA GLY A 20 -6.03 5.61 -16.55
C GLY A 20 -6.43 6.41 -17.80
N ASN A 21 -5.81 6.13 -18.95
CA ASN A 21 -5.94 6.97 -20.15
C ASN A 21 -7.39 7.23 -20.62
N ASN A 22 -8.39 6.44 -20.20
CA ASN A 22 -9.78 6.52 -20.68
C ASN A 22 -10.89 6.46 -19.59
N GLY A 23 -10.57 6.70 -18.31
CA GLY A 23 -11.58 6.59 -17.23
C GLY A 23 -11.99 5.16 -16.86
N GLU A 24 -11.15 4.18 -17.21
CA GLU A 24 -11.32 2.77 -16.82
C GLU A 24 -11.18 2.57 -15.31
N GLN A 25 -11.86 1.54 -14.79
CA GLN A 25 -11.74 1.14 -13.39
C GLN A 25 -10.33 0.59 -13.11
N VAL A 26 -9.71 1.08 -12.05
CA VAL A 26 -8.32 0.72 -11.72
C VAL A 26 -8.19 -0.37 -10.66
N ARG A 27 -7.04 -1.03 -10.65
CA ARG A 27 -6.62 -1.99 -9.62
C ARG A 27 -5.34 -1.47 -8.98
N VAL A 28 -5.40 -1.06 -7.72
CA VAL A 28 -4.27 -0.39 -7.04
C VAL A 28 -3.79 -1.20 -5.86
N LEU A 29 -2.47 -1.17 -5.60
CA LEU A 29 -1.89 -1.82 -4.42
C LEU A 29 -2.18 -0.98 -3.17
N ALA A 30 -2.76 -1.60 -2.15
CA ALA A 30 -3.01 -0.95 -0.86
C ALA A 30 -1.71 -0.67 -0.09
N PRO A 31 -1.67 0.40 0.71
CA PRO A 31 -0.54 0.65 1.61
C PRO A 31 -0.51 -0.39 2.72
N MET A 32 0.62 -1.09 2.85
CA MET A 32 0.86 -2.11 3.87
C MET A 32 2.22 -1.89 4.53
N VAL A 33 2.19 -1.45 5.79
CA VAL A 33 3.39 -1.17 6.60
C VAL A 33 4.28 -2.41 6.68
N GLY A 34 5.56 -2.23 6.39
CA GLY A 34 6.58 -3.26 6.32
C GLY A 34 6.64 -4.02 5.00
N ILE A 35 5.62 -3.91 4.13
CA ILE A 35 5.45 -4.76 2.94
C ILE A 35 5.66 -3.99 1.65
N CYS A 36 5.01 -2.83 1.50
CA CYS A 36 4.99 -2.02 0.27
C CYS A 36 6.30 -1.23 0.03
N THR A 37 7.41 -1.93 0.20
CA THR A 37 8.77 -1.55 -0.18
C THR A 37 8.89 -1.40 -1.69
N ILE A 38 9.99 -0.78 -2.15
CA ILE A 38 10.29 -0.59 -3.57
C ILE A 38 10.17 -1.88 -4.40
N SER A 39 10.68 -3.00 -3.88
CA SER A 39 10.68 -4.29 -4.56
C SER A 39 9.27 -4.88 -4.68
N TYR A 40 8.47 -4.80 -3.61
CA TYR A 40 7.09 -5.30 -3.62
C TYR A 40 6.19 -4.46 -4.55
N ARG A 41 6.36 -3.14 -4.52
CA ARG A 41 5.67 -2.25 -5.47
C ARG A 41 6.04 -2.56 -6.92
N SER A 42 7.30 -2.91 -7.20
CA SER A 42 7.74 -3.30 -8.55
C SER A 42 7.00 -4.55 -9.03
N MET A 43 6.90 -5.56 -8.17
CA MET A 43 6.17 -6.79 -8.49
C MET A 43 4.68 -6.52 -8.78
N ALA A 44 4.04 -5.64 -8.00
CA ALA A 44 2.65 -5.27 -8.22
C ALA A 44 2.45 -4.53 -9.56
N LEU A 45 3.35 -3.61 -9.90
CA LEU A 45 3.33 -2.91 -11.18
C LEU A 45 3.53 -3.86 -12.37
N ASP A 46 4.50 -4.77 -12.28
CA ASP A 46 4.77 -5.78 -13.31
C ASP A 46 3.57 -6.73 -13.49
N ALA A 47 2.81 -6.97 -12.42
CA ALA A 47 1.58 -7.76 -12.45
C ALA A 47 0.35 -7.01 -12.97
N GLY A 48 0.48 -5.72 -13.31
CA GLY A 48 -0.59 -4.92 -13.91
C GLY A 48 -1.25 -3.90 -12.99
N ALA A 49 -0.70 -3.64 -11.79
CA ALA A 49 -1.27 -2.62 -10.91
C ALA A 49 -1.24 -1.25 -11.61
N SER A 50 -2.38 -0.55 -11.60
CA SER A 50 -2.51 0.77 -12.20
C SER A 50 -1.68 1.80 -11.43
N ALA A 51 -1.65 1.65 -10.11
CA ALA A 51 -0.86 2.47 -9.20
C ALA A 51 -0.52 1.70 -7.90
N VAL A 52 0.49 2.18 -7.18
CA VAL A 52 1.01 1.54 -5.98
C VAL A 52 1.20 2.52 -4.84
N PHE A 53 0.67 2.19 -3.67
CA PHE A 53 0.88 3.00 -2.47
C PHE A 53 2.15 2.56 -1.76
N THR A 54 2.84 3.51 -1.13
CA THR A 54 3.95 3.20 -0.21
C THR A 54 3.43 2.50 1.04
N GLU A 55 4.34 2.05 1.91
CA GLU A 55 4.02 1.88 3.33
C GLU A 55 3.42 3.20 3.89
N GLU A 56 2.67 3.15 4.99
CA GLU A 56 2.38 4.36 5.78
C GLU A 56 3.70 4.88 6.35
N LEU A 57 4.08 6.10 5.97
CA LEU A 57 5.31 6.74 6.43
C LEU A 57 4.98 8.00 7.23
N VAL A 58 5.55 8.12 8.43
CA VAL A 58 5.24 9.22 9.34
C VAL A 58 5.85 10.52 8.84
N SER A 59 5.00 11.55 8.63
CA SER A 59 5.38 12.87 8.08
C SER A 59 6.57 13.49 8.81
N LYS A 60 6.58 13.44 10.16
CA LYS A 60 7.68 13.96 10.99
C LYS A 60 9.03 13.33 10.69
N ARG A 61 9.07 12.03 10.41
CA ARG A 61 10.35 11.36 10.06
C ARG A 61 10.75 11.66 8.63
N LEU A 62 9.78 11.69 7.72
CA LEU A 62 10.04 11.97 6.31
C LEU A 62 10.53 13.40 6.07
N CYS A 63 9.95 14.39 6.75
CA CYS A 63 10.34 15.80 6.57
C CYS A 63 11.75 16.13 7.10
N GLU A 64 12.35 15.22 7.86
CA GLU A 64 13.73 15.27 8.37
C GLU A 64 14.70 14.42 7.52
N CYS A 65 14.23 13.79 6.43
CA CYS A 65 15.06 12.94 5.59
C CYS A 65 16.04 13.76 4.73
N LYS A 66 17.22 13.17 4.50
CA LYS A 66 18.12 13.59 3.42
C LYS A 66 17.73 12.89 2.14
N ARG A 67 17.53 13.66 1.07
CA ARG A 67 17.38 13.13 -0.30
C ARG A 67 18.77 12.76 -0.84
N VAL A 68 18.92 11.53 -1.31
CA VAL A 68 20.12 11.03 -1.99
C VAL A 68 19.68 10.41 -3.30
N GLU A 69 20.36 10.77 -4.39
CA GLU A 69 20.07 10.24 -5.71
C GLU A 69 21.32 9.60 -6.30
N ASN A 70 21.18 8.40 -6.83
CA ASN A 70 22.24 7.70 -7.54
C ASN A 70 21.65 6.92 -8.71
N SER A 71 22.10 7.22 -9.93
CA SER A 71 21.66 6.53 -11.16
C SER A 71 20.14 6.53 -11.33
N GLY A 72 19.48 7.65 -10.98
CA GLY A 72 18.03 7.83 -11.03
C GLY A 72 17.24 7.17 -9.88
N ILE A 73 17.90 6.37 -9.03
CA ILE A 73 17.29 5.83 -7.81
C ILE A 73 17.36 6.91 -6.73
N ILE A 74 16.20 7.28 -6.20
CA ILE A 74 16.06 8.31 -5.15
C ILE A 74 15.78 7.61 -3.82
N GLN A 75 16.55 7.97 -2.81
CA GLN A 75 16.40 7.50 -1.45
C GLN A 75 16.20 8.68 -0.49
N TYR A 76 15.24 8.53 0.41
CA TYR A 76 15.00 9.44 1.53
C TYR A 76 15.47 8.75 2.80
N ILE A 77 16.53 9.30 3.40
CA ILE A 77 17.25 8.68 4.51
C ILE A 77 17.04 9.52 5.78
N HIS A 78 16.48 8.90 6.82
CA HIS A 78 16.40 9.50 8.15
C HIS A 78 17.45 8.85 9.05
N LYS A 79 18.42 9.65 9.51
CA LYS A 79 19.59 9.15 10.26
C LYS A 79 20.31 8.07 9.44
N ASN A 80 20.21 6.81 9.88
CA ASN A 80 20.81 5.66 9.20
C ASN A 80 19.77 4.75 8.55
N ASP A 81 18.48 5.11 8.50
CA ASP A 81 17.42 4.26 7.94
C ASP A 81 16.89 4.82 6.63
N VAL A 82 16.74 3.95 5.62
CA VAL A 82 16.15 4.31 4.33
C VAL A 82 14.64 4.24 4.48
N MET A 83 14.00 5.40 4.52
CA MET A 83 12.56 5.52 4.77
C MET A 83 11.74 5.27 3.50
N LEU A 84 12.24 5.74 2.35
CA LEU A 84 11.61 5.59 1.06
C LEU A 84 12.65 5.47 -0.04
N THR A 85 12.47 4.49 -0.92
CA THR A 85 13.23 4.34 -2.17
C THR A 85 12.25 4.43 -3.33
N LEU A 86 12.60 5.21 -4.36
CA LEU A 86 11.86 5.40 -5.60
C LEU A 86 12.80 5.14 -6.79
N LYS A 87 12.32 4.39 -7.78
CA LYS A 87 13.00 4.21 -9.07
C LYS A 87 12.27 4.99 -10.16
N PRO A 88 12.94 5.43 -11.23
CA PRO A 88 12.34 6.25 -12.29
C PRO A 88 11.03 5.68 -12.82
N GLU A 89 10.99 4.38 -13.10
CA GLU A 89 9.82 3.66 -13.64
C GLU A 89 8.60 3.62 -12.71
N GLN A 90 8.78 3.90 -11.41
CA GLN A 90 7.70 3.90 -10.43
C GLN A 90 7.15 5.29 -10.09
N GLN A 91 7.88 6.36 -10.40
CA GLN A 91 7.56 7.71 -9.89
C GLN A 91 6.17 8.18 -10.34
N SER A 92 5.80 7.90 -11.59
CA SER A 92 4.49 8.25 -12.17
C SER A 92 3.33 7.39 -11.66
N LYS A 93 3.60 6.31 -10.92
CA LYS A 93 2.58 5.36 -10.41
C LYS A 93 2.59 5.20 -8.90
N THR A 94 3.53 5.83 -8.19
CA THR A 94 3.66 5.70 -6.73
C THR A 94 2.92 6.82 -6.03
N ILE A 95 2.08 6.43 -5.07
CA ILE A 95 1.37 7.34 -4.15
C ILE A 95 2.02 7.22 -2.78
N LEU A 96 2.47 8.35 -2.23
CA LEU A 96 3.05 8.40 -0.89
C LEU A 96 1.92 8.47 0.14
N GLN A 97 1.75 7.42 0.94
CA GLN A 97 0.83 7.46 2.08
C GLN A 97 1.52 8.03 3.33
N LEU A 98 0.96 9.11 3.86
CA LEU A 98 1.40 9.77 5.08
C LEU A 98 0.59 9.32 6.29
N GLY A 99 1.30 8.95 7.35
CA GLY A 99 0.80 9.07 8.72
C GLY A 99 1.16 10.45 9.23
N THR A 100 0.16 11.30 9.51
CA THR A 100 0.39 12.69 9.89
C THR A 100 -0.48 13.14 11.07
N PHE A 101 0.00 14.16 11.78
CA PHE A 101 -0.66 14.74 12.96
C PHE A 101 -0.50 16.28 13.04
N ASP A 102 0.26 16.91 12.14
CA ASP A 102 0.47 18.37 12.14
C ASP A 102 0.70 18.93 10.73
N VAL A 103 0.43 20.22 10.56
CA VAL A 103 0.53 20.92 9.26
C VAL A 103 1.97 21.07 8.81
N GLU A 104 2.87 21.45 9.72
CA GLU A 104 4.25 21.82 9.40
C GLU A 104 5.02 20.63 8.82
N SER A 105 4.99 19.48 9.51
CA SER A 105 5.65 18.27 9.05
C SER A 105 5.04 17.74 7.76
N SER A 106 3.72 17.84 7.60
CA SER A 106 3.01 17.43 6.38
C SER A 106 3.47 18.22 5.16
N VAL A 107 3.41 19.55 5.23
CA VAL A 107 3.76 20.44 4.12
C VAL A 107 5.24 20.30 3.77
N LYS A 108 6.12 20.25 4.79
CA LYS A 108 7.55 20.07 4.56
C LYS A 108 7.86 18.71 3.91
N CYS A 109 7.20 17.65 4.35
CA CYS A 109 7.33 16.32 3.76
C CYS A 109 6.92 16.29 2.28
N VAL A 110 5.74 16.82 1.96
CA VAL A 110 5.24 16.84 0.57
C VAL A 110 6.12 17.73 -0.31
N SER A 111 6.57 18.88 0.20
CA SER A 111 7.49 19.76 -0.53
C SER A 111 8.84 19.09 -0.82
N LEU A 112 9.32 18.23 0.10
CA LEU A 112 10.57 17.48 -0.06
C LEU A 112 10.45 16.34 -1.07
N ILE A 113 9.30 15.66 -1.14
CA ILE A 113 9.10 14.44 -1.94
C ILE A 113 8.17 14.74 -3.12
N GLN A 114 8.76 15.07 -4.26
CA GLN A 114 8.01 15.44 -5.48
C GLN A 114 7.95 14.31 -6.53
N GLU A 115 8.72 13.24 -6.35
CA GLU A 115 8.87 12.13 -7.30
C GLU A 115 7.82 11.03 -7.13
N VAL A 116 6.62 11.44 -6.73
CA VAL A 116 5.41 10.62 -6.58
C VAL A 116 4.27 11.28 -7.35
N CYS A 117 3.31 10.49 -7.83
CA CYS A 117 2.18 11.00 -8.61
C CYS A 117 1.02 11.50 -7.74
N GLY A 118 1.01 11.17 -6.45
CA GLY A 118 0.02 11.66 -5.50
C GLY A 118 0.46 11.47 -4.05
N ILE A 119 -0.26 12.14 -3.16
CA ILE A 119 -0.13 11.99 -1.70
C ILE A 119 -1.43 11.40 -1.18
N ASP A 120 -1.34 10.48 -0.24
CA ASP A 120 -2.49 9.91 0.48
C ASP A 120 -2.38 10.17 1.98
N ILE A 121 -3.50 10.46 2.62
CA ILE A 121 -3.56 10.60 4.08
C ILE A 121 -4.19 9.33 4.67
N ASN A 122 -3.47 8.67 5.57
CA ASN A 122 -4.03 7.54 6.31
C ASN A 122 -4.98 8.05 7.41
N LEU A 123 -6.27 7.78 7.23
CA LEU A 123 -7.35 8.11 8.16
C LEU A 123 -8.12 6.87 8.61
N GLY A 124 -7.52 5.67 8.47
CA GLY A 124 -8.18 4.40 8.76
C GLY A 124 -7.47 3.52 9.78
N CYS A 125 -6.28 3.90 10.25
CA CYS A 125 -5.49 3.11 11.20
C CYS A 125 -5.97 3.34 12.64
N GLY A 126 -6.59 2.33 13.25
CA GLY A 126 -6.95 2.31 14.67
C GLY A 126 -5.90 1.68 15.59
N MET A 127 -4.72 1.34 15.06
CA MET A 127 -3.66 0.69 15.86
C MET A 127 -3.08 1.66 16.89
N TRP A 128 -2.77 1.15 18.09
CA TRP A 128 -2.32 1.95 19.23
C TRP A 128 -1.12 2.88 18.93
N PHE A 129 -0.19 2.45 18.07
CA PHE A 129 0.98 3.26 17.73
C PHE A 129 0.61 4.48 16.87
N SER A 130 -0.46 4.37 16.06
CA SER A 130 -0.97 5.44 15.22
C SER A 130 -1.78 6.42 16.08
N THR A 131 -2.69 5.90 16.91
CA THR A 131 -3.54 6.73 17.78
C THR A 131 -2.74 7.47 18.84
N LYS A 132 -1.72 6.84 19.45
CA LYS A 132 -0.80 7.51 20.39
C LYS A 132 -0.01 8.65 19.73
N GLY A 133 0.25 8.55 18.43
CA GLY A 133 0.90 9.59 17.64
C GLY A 133 -0.07 10.66 17.11
N GLU A 134 -1.34 10.64 17.52
CA GLU A 134 -2.40 11.51 16.99
C GLU A 134 -2.62 11.38 15.47
N MET A 135 -2.34 10.20 14.91
CA MET A 135 -2.51 9.88 13.49
C MET A 135 -3.68 8.91 13.28
N GLY A 136 -4.02 8.63 12.02
CA GLY A 136 -5.05 7.64 11.69
C GLY A 136 -6.40 8.02 12.28
N GLN A 137 -7.03 7.11 13.02
CA GLN A 137 -8.33 7.36 13.64
C GLN A 137 -8.28 8.50 14.67
N ALA A 138 -7.19 8.69 15.41
CA ALA A 138 -7.09 9.79 16.36
C ALA A 138 -7.11 11.17 15.67
N LEU A 139 -6.61 11.25 14.44
CA LEU A 139 -6.72 12.46 13.63
C LEU A 139 -8.16 12.67 13.13
N VAL A 140 -8.87 11.59 12.77
CA VAL A 140 -10.29 11.64 12.39
C VAL A 140 -11.13 12.20 13.54
N ASP A 141 -10.86 11.80 14.77
CA ASP A 141 -11.56 12.28 15.96
C ASP A 141 -11.30 13.78 16.24
N ASN A 142 -10.21 14.34 15.70
CA ASN A 142 -9.88 15.77 15.78
C ASN A 142 -10.08 16.47 14.42
N ARG A 143 -11.35 16.75 14.09
CA ARG A 143 -11.77 17.34 12.80
C ARG A 143 -11.08 18.67 12.49
N ASP A 144 -10.90 19.54 13.47
CA ASP A 144 -10.25 20.85 13.28
C ASP A 144 -8.78 20.71 12.85
N LYS A 145 -8.06 19.78 13.48
CA LYS A 145 -6.67 19.47 13.13
C LYS A 145 -6.59 18.85 11.73
N LEU A 146 -7.47 17.88 11.45
CA LEU A 146 -7.55 17.23 10.13
C LEU A 146 -7.84 18.24 9.02
N GLU A 147 -8.79 19.16 9.23
CA GLU A 147 -9.14 20.20 8.25
C GLU A 147 -7.95 21.08 7.91
N LYS A 148 -7.22 21.56 8.93
CA LYS A 148 -6.01 22.38 8.73
C LYS A 148 -4.95 21.65 7.91
N ILE A 149 -4.72 20.36 8.19
CA ILE A 149 -3.76 19.54 7.45
C ILE A 149 -4.20 19.35 6.01
N VAL A 150 -5.44 18.93 5.77
CA VAL A 150 -5.95 18.67 4.41
C VAL A 150 -5.91 19.95 3.57
N LYS A 151 -6.40 21.08 4.09
CA LYS A 151 -6.38 22.35 3.34
C LYS A 151 -4.96 22.79 2.99
N ALA A 152 -4.01 22.63 3.91
CA ALA A 152 -2.62 22.97 3.65
C ALA A 152 -2.00 22.08 2.57
N LEU A 153 -2.33 20.78 2.56
CA LEU A 153 -1.82 19.83 1.56
C LEU A 153 -2.48 20.00 0.18
N VAL A 154 -3.78 20.25 0.13
CA VAL A 154 -4.52 20.50 -1.12
C VAL A 154 -4.05 21.78 -1.81
N GLY A 155 -3.50 22.74 -1.06
CA GLY A 155 -2.86 23.93 -1.62
C GLY A 155 -1.50 23.69 -2.31
N LEU A 156 -0.99 22.45 -2.31
CA LEU A 156 0.29 22.08 -2.94
C LEU A 156 0.08 21.53 -4.36
N SER A 157 1.19 21.21 -5.04
CA SER A 157 1.21 20.80 -6.45
C SER A 157 0.70 19.38 -6.74
N LYS A 158 0.46 18.55 -5.72
CA LYS A 158 0.12 17.13 -5.90
C LYS A 158 -1.33 16.86 -5.52
N PRO A 159 -2.04 15.97 -6.26
CA PRO A 159 -3.36 15.51 -5.85
C PRO A 159 -3.29 14.79 -4.50
N ILE A 160 -4.26 15.08 -3.63
CA ILE A 160 -4.34 14.54 -2.27
C ILE A 160 -5.52 13.57 -2.17
N SER A 161 -5.24 12.28 -1.95
CA SER A 161 -6.25 11.27 -1.62
C SER A 161 -6.32 11.01 -0.12
N ALA A 162 -7.37 10.31 0.32
CA ALA A 162 -7.49 9.83 1.68
C ALA A 162 -7.95 8.37 1.72
N LYS A 163 -7.36 7.58 2.62
CA LYS A 163 -7.84 6.22 2.91
C LYS A 163 -8.60 6.21 4.24
N ILE A 164 -9.88 5.84 4.19
CA ILE A 164 -10.77 5.82 5.36
C ILE A 164 -11.35 4.41 5.61
N ARG A 165 -12.11 4.30 6.70
CA ARG A 165 -12.96 3.16 7.08
C ARG A 165 -14.41 3.62 7.22
N LEU A 166 -15.34 2.68 7.28
CA LEU A 166 -16.73 2.95 7.66
C LEU A 166 -16.77 3.61 9.06
N GLN A 167 -17.60 4.64 9.21
CA GLN A 167 -17.85 5.33 10.48
C GLN A 167 -18.86 4.53 11.32
N GLN A 168 -19.34 5.05 12.46
CA GLN A 168 -20.22 4.26 13.34
C GLN A 168 -21.58 3.99 12.68
N THR A 169 -22.06 4.91 11.84
CA THR A 169 -23.31 4.79 11.08
C THR A 169 -23.10 5.02 9.58
N HIS A 170 -24.13 4.68 8.81
CA HIS A 170 -24.22 4.94 7.38
C HIS A 170 -24.14 6.46 7.09
N GLU A 171 -24.94 7.25 7.81
CA GLU A 171 -25.04 8.70 7.66
C GLU A 171 -23.70 9.38 7.99
N GLU A 172 -23.05 8.99 9.09
CA GLU A 172 -21.73 9.51 9.45
C GLU A 172 -20.68 9.19 8.39
N THR A 173 -20.79 8.03 7.72
CA THR A 173 -19.88 7.66 6.63
C THR A 173 -20.08 8.57 5.43
N LEU A 174 -21.33 8.82 5.01
CA LEU A 174 -21.64 9.72 3.90
C LEU A 174 -21.22 11.17 4.20
N GLU A 175 -21.53 11.68 5.40
CA GLU A 175 -21.16 13.01 5.85
C GLU A 175 -19.63 13.18 5.86
N PHE A 176 -18.90 12.18 6.36
CA PHE A 176 -17.45 12.23 6.40
C PHE A 176 -16.82 12.22 5.00
N ILE A 177 -17.32 11.39 4.08
CA ILE A 177 -16.91 11.37 2.67
C ILE A 177 -17.17 12.74 2.03
N GLN A 178 -18.38 13.26 2.18
CA GLN A 178 -18.77 14.57 1.63
C GLN A 178 -17.89 15.69 2.19
N TRP A 179 -17.62 15.68 3.49
CA TRP A 179 -16.79 16.69 4.13
C TRP A 179 -15.35 16.67 3.59
N LEU A 180 -14.72 15.49 3.50
CA LEU A 180 -13.36 15.35 2.93
C LEU A 180 -13.28 15.85 1.49
N TYR A 181 -14.24 15.47 0.64
CA TYR A 181 -14.33 16.00 -0.72
C TYR A 181 -14.50 17.53 -0.75
N SER A 182 -15.26 18.08 0.20
CA SER A 182 -15.47 19.52 0.32
C SER A 182 -14.21 20.31 0.70
N LEU A 183 -13.20 19.63 1.26
CA LEU A 183 -11.86 20.16 1.56
C LEU A 183 -10.90 20.06 0.37
N GLY A 184 -11.31 19.40 -0.72
CA GLY A 184 -10.52 19.25 -1.94
C GLY A 184 -9.76 17.93 -2.06
N ILE A 185 -10.06 16.92 -1.23
CA ILE A 185 -9.60 15.55 -1.44
C ILE A 185 -10.02 15.08 -2.83
N SER A 186 -9.08 14.51 -3.57
CA SER A 186 -9.23 14.16 -4.96
C SER A 186 -9.93 12.80 -5.13
N ILE A 187 -9.61 11.82 -4.26
CA ILE A 187 -10.33 10.55 -4.13
C ILE A 187 -10.24 9.96 -2.73
N ILE A 188 -11.27 9.19 -2.39
CA ILE A 188 -11.33 8.42 -1.16
C ILE A 188 -11.25 6.93 -1.44
N SER A 189 -10.33 6.25 -0.76
CA SER A 189 -10.30 4.79 -0.67
C SER A 189 -11.05 4.34 0.58
N LEU A 190 -12.20 3.70 0.41
CA LEU A 190 -13.09 3.28 1.50
C LEU A 190 -12.88 1.80 1.81
N HIS A 191 -12.40 1.52 3.03
CA HIS A 191 -12.31 0.14 3.54
C HIS A 191 -13.63 -0.27 4.20
N GLY A 192 -14.19 -1.40 3.78
CA GLY A 192 -15.48 -1.93 4.26
C GLY A 192 -15.48 -2.46 5.70
N ARG A 193 -14.51 -2.10 6.54
CA ARG A 193 -14.57 -2.37 7.98
C ARG A 193 -14.81 -1.09 8.72
N HIS A 194 -15.52 -1.17 9.84
CA HIS A 194 -15.64 -0.08 10.79
C HIS A 194 -14.31 0.17 11.52
N HIS A 195 -14.16 1.38 12.06
CA HIS A 195 -12.91 1.81 12.70
C HIS A 195 -12.49 0.96 13.91
N LYS A 196 -13.45 0.45 14.71
CA LYS A 196 -13.21 -0.43 15.87
C LYS A 196 -12.91 -1.88 15.50
N GLU A 197 -13.16 -2.29 14.25
CA GLU A 197 -13.06 -3.68 13.85
C GLU A 197 -11.62 -4.05 13.46
N LEU A 198 -11.14 -5.14 14.06
CA LEU A 198 -9.85 -5.73 13.68
C LEU A 198 -10.02 -6.69 12.50
N TYR A 199 -8.90 -7.16 11.95
CA TYR A 199 -8.84 -8.03 10.76
C TYR A 199 -9.54 -9.40 10.87
N GLY A 200 -10.08 -9.75 12.04
CA GLY A 200 -10.87 -10.96 12.27
C GLY A 200 -12.37 -10.80 12.01
N VAL A 201 -12.83 -9.57 11.75
CA VAL A 201 -14.19 -9.28 11.29
C VAL A 201 -14.17 -9.21 9.76
N ASP A 202 -15.16 -9.76 9.09
CA ASP A 202 -15.26 -9.67 7.62
C ASP A 202 -15.64 -8.24 7.20
N CYS A 203 -15.25 -7.82 5.99
CA CYS A 203 -15.68 -6.52 5.48
C CYS A 203 -17.19 -6.53 5.20
N ASP A 204 -17.88 -5.48 5.65
CA ASP A 204 -19.28 -5.23 5.35
C ASP A 204 -19.44 -4.67 3.93
N TRP A 205 -19.41 -5.58 2.95
CA TRP A 205 -19.65 -5.22 1.56
C TRP A 205 -21.10 -4.78 1.29
N ALA A 206 -22.06 -5.21 2.12
CA ALA A 206 -23.44 -4.75 1.98
C ALA A 206 -23.55 -3.26 2.35
N GLU A 207 -22.85 -2.84 3.39
CA GLU A 207 -22.75 -1.43 3.78
C GLU A 207 -21.95 -0.61 2.75
N LEU A 208 -20.86 -1.15 2.19
CA LEU A 208 -20.17 -0.51 1.07
C LEU A 208 -21.10 -0.25 -0.12
N GLU A 209 -21.93 -1.24 -0.49
CA GLU A 209 -22.88 -1.10 -1.60
C GLU A 209 -23.91 0.00 -1.35
N LYS A 210 -24.47 0.08 -0.14
CA LYS A 210 -25.37 1.18 0.25
C LYS A 210 -24.66 2.53 0.19
N VAL A 211 -23.47 2.65 0.76
CA VAL A 211 -22.68 3.89 0.72
C VAL A 211 -22.40 4.30 -0.71
N VAL A 212 -22.02 3.36 -1.59
CA VAL A 212 -21.79 3.65 -3.02
C VAL A 212 -23.04 4.17 -3.71
N LYS A 213 -24.21 3.57 -3.43
CA LYS A 213 -25.50 3.98 -4.01
C LYS A 213 -25.89 5.41 -3.62
N ASP A 214 -25.65 5.79 -2.38
CA ASP A 214 -26.10 7.09 -1.83
C ASP A 214 -25.00 8.17 -1.90
N CYS A 215 -23.75 7.80 -2.21
CA CYS A 215 -22.63 8.70 -2.39
C CYS A 215 -22.53 9.23 -3.83
N PRO A 216 -22.60 10.55 -4.06
CA PRO A 216 -22.42 11.12 -5.40
C PRO A 216 -20.95 11.22 -5.83
N TYR A 217 -20.00 10.91 -4.94
CA TYR A 217 -18.57 11.03 -5.19
C TYR A 217 -17.93 9.71 -5.61
N ASP A 218 -16.81 9.82 -6.30
CA ASP A 218 -16.04 8.68 -6.75
C ASP A 218 -15.37 7.95 -5.58
N LEU A 219 -15.23 6.63 -5.64
CA LEU A 219 -14.63 5.85 -4.57
C LEU A 219 -13.72 4.75 -5.14
N ILE A 220 -12.67 4.43 -4.39
CA ILE A 220 -11.92 3.17 -4.54
C ILE A 220 -12.32 2.26 -3.39
N LEU A 221 -12.84 1.08 -3.69
CA LEU A 221 -13.28 0.15 -2.65
C LEU A 221 -12.13 -0.74 -2.17
N ASN A 222 -12.09 -1.00 -0.87
CA ASN A 222 -11.05 -1.80 -0.22
C ASN A 222 -11.67 -2.78 0.77
N GLY A 223 -11.08 -3.98 0.87
CA GLY A 223 -11.41 -4.95 1.92
C GLY A 223 -11.71 -6.34 1.40
N ASP A 224 -11.00 -7.33 1.92
CA ASP A 224 -11.21 -8.78 1.73
C ASP A 224 -11.26 -9.28 0.27
N ILE A 225 -10.59 -8.55 -0.63
CA ILE A 225 -10.41 -8.92 -2.04
C ILE A 225 -9.36 -10.03 -2.17
N CYS A 226 -9.79 -11.19 -2.63
CA CYS A 226 -8.98 -12.42 -2.67
C CYS A 226 -8.93 -13.09 -4.05
N LYS A 227 -9.95 -12.88 -4.88
CA LYS A 227 -10.16 -13.53 -6.19
C LYS A 227 -10.75 -12.55 -7.20
N GLN A 228 -10.83 -12.94 -8.47
CA GLN A 228 -11.29 -12.04 -9.54
C GLN A 228 -12.78 -11.70 -9.38
N GLU A 229 -13.60 -12.64 -8.89
CA GLU A 229 -15.04 -12.39 -8.68
C GLU A 229 -15.29 -11.30 -7.64
N ASP A 230 -14.44 -11.20 -6.62
CA ASP A 230 -14.53 -10.17 -5.59
C ASP A 230 -14.37 -8.77 -6.20
N ILE A 231 -13.40 -8.65 -7.11
CA ILE A 231 -13.13 -7.41 -7.84
C ILE A 231 -14.33 -7.07 -8.72
N THR A 232 -14.80 -8.02 -9.53
CA THR A 232 -15.97 -7.83 -10.40
C THR A 232 -17.20 -7.39 -9.61
N LYS A 233 -17.46 -8.01 -8.45
CA LYS A 233 -18.59 -7.66 -7.58
C LYS A 233 -18.47 -6.26 -6.99
N LEU A 234 -17.32 -5.89 -6.44
CA LEU A 234 -17.12 -4.55 -5.87
C LEU A 234 -17.21 -3.47 -6.94
N LEU A 235 -16.65 -3.71 -8.12
CA LEU A 235 -16.71 -2.79 -9.25
C LEU A 235 -18.13 -2.60 -9.79
N SER A 236 -19.03 -3.57 -9.59
CA SER A 236 -20.43 -3.48 -10.03
C SER A 236 -21.35 -2.72 -9.07
N PHE A 237 -20.87 -2.31 -7.88
CA PHE A 237 -21.72 -1.60 -6.89
C PHE A 237 -22.22 -0.24 -7.39
N GLY A 238 -21.51 0.41 -8.31
CA GLY A 238 -21.97 1.68 -8.86
C GLY A 238 -21.01 2.32 -9.86
N LYS A 239 -21.55 3.22 -10.68
CA LYS A 239 -20.77 3.97 -11.69
C LYS A 239 -19.73 4.91 -11.09
N ASN A 240 -19.84 5.22 -9.79
CA ASN A 240 -18.91 6.03 -9.01
C ASN A 240 -17.79 5.18 -8.37
N VAL A 241 -17.81 3.85 -8.55
CA VAL A 241 -16.67 2.99 -8.19
C VAL A 241 -15.61 3.09 -9.27
N ARG A 242 -14.51 3.78 -8.98
CA ARG A 242 -13.39 4.00 -9.90
C ARG A 242 -12.33 2.91 -9.84
N GLY A 243 -12.42 2.00 -8.88
CA GLY A 243 -11.46 0.92 -8.78
C GLY A 243 -11.54 0.17 -7.47
N VAL A 244 -10.62 -0.77 -7.32
CA VAL A 244 -10.40 -1.52 -6.10
C VAL A 244 -8.96 -1.37 -5.61
N MET A 245 -8.80 -1.32 -4.29
CA MET A 245 -7.52 -1.30 -3.61
C MET A 245 -7.28 -2.65 -2.95
N ILE A 246 -6.19 -3.32 -3.35
CA ILE A 246 -5.89 -4.71 -2.99
C ILE A 246 -4.75 -4.75 -1.99
N GLY A 247 -5.02 -5.25 -0.79
CA GLY A 247 -4.04 -5.39 0.29
C GLY A 247 -3.56 -6.83 0.42
N ARG A 248 -3.97 -7.52 1.50
CA ARG A 248 -3.52 -8.88 1.81
C ARG A 248 -3.62 -9.87 0.64
N GLY A 249 -4.63 -9.75 -0.22
CA GLY A 249 -4.82 -10.60 -1.40
C GLY A 249 -3.62 -10.57 -2.35
N SER A 250 -2.95 -9.42 -2.50
CA SER A 250 -1.75 -9.30 -3.36
C SER A 250 -0.57 -10.11 -2.82
N GLY A 251 -0.54 -10.39 -1.52
CA GLY A 251 0.49 -11.24 -0.91
C GLY A 251 0.40 -12.71 -1.31
N ILE A 252 -0.78 -13.11 -1.80
CA ILE A 252 -1.10 -14.49 -2.18
C ILE A 252 -1.18 -14.60 -3.71
N HIS A 253 -1.77 -13.60 -4.36
CA HIS A 253 -1.98 -13.62 -5.80
C HIS A 253 -1.81 -12.22 -6.40
N LEU A 254 -0.61 -11.97 -6.95
CA LEU A 254 -0.35 -10.73 -7.70
C LEU A 254 -1.19 -10.66 -8.99
N GLY A 255 -1.67 -11.79 -9.52
CA GLY A 255 -2.55 -11.82 -10.68
C GLY A 255 -3.89 -11.12 -10.47
N LEU A 256 -4.25 -10.77 -9.22
CA LEU A 256 -5.38 -9.89 -8.94
C LEU A 256 -5.27 -8.51 -9.60
N PHE A 257 -4.07 -8.05 -9.94
CA PHE A 257 -3.89 -6.80 -10.67
C PHE A 257 -4.12 -6.92 -12.19
N ASN A 258 -4.11 -8.14 -12.73
CA ASN A 258 -4.39 -8.43 -14.13
C ASN A 258 -5.83 -8.97 -14.28
N PRO A 259 -6.72 -8.34 -15.07
CA PRO A 259 -8.05 -8.89 -15.35
C PRO A 259 -8.04 -10.32 -15.92
N GLN A 260 -6.97 -10.72 -16.60
CA GLN A 260 -6.78 -12.08 -17.14
C GLN A 260 -5.99 -13.00 -16.19
N GLY A 261 -5.66 -12.54 -14.98
CA GLY A 261 -4.78 -13.24 -14.04
C GLY A 261 -5.35 -14.50 -13.40
N GLY A 262 -6.60 -14.85 -13.70
CA GLY A 262 -7.32 -16.01 -13.17
C GLY A 262 -7.46 -16.00 -11.64
N ASP A 263 -8.03 -17.08 -11.09
CA ASP A 263 -8.18 -17.24 -9.65
C ASP A 263 -6.98 -17.91 -8.99
N TYR A 264 -6.82 -17.61 -7.70
CA TYR A 264 -5.79 -18.24 -6.90
C TYR A 264 -6.16 -19.67 -6.51
N VAL A 265 -5.26 -20.59 -6.86
CA VAL A 265 -5.23 -21.95 -6.30
C VAL A 265 -3.90 -22.09 -5.57
N PHE A 266 -3.97 -22.51 -4.30
CA PHE A 266 -2.76 -22.71 -3.50
C PHE A 266 -1.82 -23.70 -4.20
N ASP A 267 -0.59 -23.24 -4.41
CA ASP A 267 0.50 -24.02 -4.99
C ASP A 267 1.79 -23.58 -4.33
N GLU A 268 2.38 -24.50 -3.56
CA GLU A 268 3.63 -24.28 -2.84
C GLU A 268 4.75 -23.78 -3.76
N SER A 269 4.81 -24.28 -5.00
CA SER A 269 5.83 -23.90 -5.98
C SER A 269 5.64 -22.45 -6.45
N LYS A 270 4.38 -22.04 -6.68
CA LYS A 270 4.05 -20.64 -7.03
C LYS A 270 4.33 -19.70 -5.87
N THR A 271 4.02 -20.08 -4.63
CA THR A 271 4.37 -19.30 -3.44
C THR A 271 5.88 -19.11 -3.33
N LYS A 272 6.66 -20.19 -3.47
CA LYS A 272 8.12 -20.11 -3.47
C LYS A 272 8.63 -19.20 -4.58
N MET A 273 8.13 -19.34 -5.81
CA MET A 273 8.53 -18.51 -6.96
C MET A 273 8.26 -17.01 -6.71
N ARG A 274 7.13 -16.64 -6.09
CA ARG A 274 6.89 -15.24 -5.69
C ARG A 274 7.89 -14.74 -4.65
N MET A 275 8.21 -15.57 -3.66
CA MET A 275 9.22 -15.25 -2.64
C MET A 275 10.62 -15.11 -3.25
N THR A 276 10.96 -15.95 -4.23
CA THR A 276 12.18 -15.87 -5.04
C THR A 276 12.33 -14.50 -5.69
N ASP A 277 11.32 -14.12 -6.49
CA ASP A 277 11.31 -12.88 -7.27
C ASP A 277 11.41 -11.66 -6.34
N PHE A 278 10.66 -11.69 -5.21
CA PHE A 278 10.77 -10.65 -4.20
C PHE A 278 12.19 -10.53 -3.64
N ILE A 279 12.85 -11.64 -3.28
CA ILE A 279 14.19 -11.62 -2.69
C ILE A 279 15.22 -11.11 -3.69
N GLN A 280 15.21 -11.59 -4.94
CA GLN A 280 16.12 -11.12 -5.99
C GLN A 280 16.04 -9.60 -6.14
N ARG A 281 14.81 -9.07 -6.24
CA ARG A 281 14.58 -7.62 -6.32
C ARG A 281 15.02 -6.90 -5.06
N ALA A 282 14.71 -7.46 -3.89
CA ALA A 282 15.05 -6.85 -2.62
C ALA A 282 16.57 -6.73 -2.40
N ILE A 283 17.35 -7.74 -2.82
CA ILE A 283 18.81 -7.69 -2.80
C ILE A 283 19.31 -6.60 -3.75
N LYS A 284 18.81 -6.58 -4.99
CA LYS A 284 19.19 -5.57 -6.00
C LYS A 284 18.87 -4.15 -5.53
N ASP A 285 17.76 -3.99 -4.82
CA ASP A 285 17.28 -2.71 -4.31
C ASP A 285 17.91 -2.32 -2.95
N GLY A 286 18.80 -3.15 -2.40
CA GLY A 286 19.50 -2.88 -1.15
C GLY A 286 18.62 -2.92 0.09
N LEU A 287 17.53 -3.69 0.09
CA LEU A 287 16.67 -3.83 1.27
C LEU A 287 17.42 -4.53 2.40
N ARG A 288 17.19 -4.04 3.62
CA ARG A 288 17.70 -4.66 4.84
C ARG A 288 17.13 -6.07 5.01
N PHE A 289 17.98 -6.99 5.45
CA PHE A 289 17.61 -8.36 5.80
C PHE A 289 16.33 -8.44 6.64
N THR A 290 16.17 -7.58 7.66
CA THR A 290 15.00 -7.59 8.54
C THR A 290 13.70 -7.25 7.81
N LYS A 291 13.74 -6.33 6.84
CA LYS A 291 12.59 -6.01 5.97
C LYS A 291 12.27 -7.18 5.04
N ILE A 292 13.28 -7.77 4.41
CA ILE A 292 13.10 -8.95 3.55
C ILE A 292 12.42 -10.07 4.34
N LYS A 293 13.00 -10.44 5.50
CA LYS A 293 12.44 -11.45 6.39
C LYS A 293 10.99 -11.14 6.79
N PHE A 294 10.69 -9.88 7.11
CA PHE A 294 9.34 -9.48 7.48
C PHE A 294 8.34 -9.72 6.34
N VAL A 295 8.64 -9.31 5.11
CA VAL A 295 7.75 -9.53 3.96
C VAL A 295 7.51 -11.01 3.71
N LEU A 296 8.55 -11.83 3.76
CA LEU A 296 8.44 -13.28 3.58
C LEU A 296 7.54 -13.92 4.64
N LEU A 297 7.66 -13.49 5.90
CA LEU A 297 6.77 -13.95 6.97
C LEU A 297 5.32 -13.49 6.75
N GLN A 298 5.09 -12.28 6.21
CA GLN A 298 3.74 -11.82 5.88
C GLN A 298 3.13 -12.62 4.71
N ILE A 299 3.89 -12.92 3.66
CA ILE A 299 3.42 -13.80 2.57
C ILE A 299 2.96 -15.14 3.14
N ILE A 300 3.78 -15.80 3.96
CA ILE A 300 3.41 -17.08 4.58
C ILE A 300 2.21 -16.94 5.51
N ARG A 301 2.10 -15.84 6.25
CA ARG A 301 0.92 -15.55 7.07
C ARG A 301 -0.33 -15.44 6.20
N TYR A 302 -0.28 -14.70 5.10
CA TYR A 302 -1.43 -14.54 4.22
C TYR A 302 -1.87 -15.85 3.59
N GLU A 303 -0.93 -16.71 3.17
CA GLU A 303 -1.22 -18.07 2.71
C GLU A 303 -1.95 -18.91 3.78
N LYS A 304 -1.58 -18.76 5.06
CA LYS A 304 -2.23 -19.45 6.18
C LYS A 304 -3.60 -18.87 6.52
N ASP A 305 -3.78 -17.57 6.29
CA ASP A 305 -5.00 -16.84 6.55
C ASP A 305 -5.98 -16.91 5.35
N TYR A 306 -5.64 -17.60 4.25
CA TYR A 306 -6.45 -17.71 3.04
C TYR A 306 -7.46 -18.88 3.07
N PRO A 307 -8.70 -18.68 2.57
CA PRO A 307 -9.32 -17.40 2.23
C PRO A 307 -9.53 -16.53 3.49
N PHE A 308 -9.41 -15.20 3.37
CA PHE A 308 -9.52 -14.31 4.54
C PHE A 308 -10.93 -14.39 5.14
N GLY A 309 -11.00 -14.67 6.43
CA GLY A 309 -12.26 -14.76 7.18
C GLY A 309 -12.12 -15.76 8.33
N SER A 310 -13.05 -15.71 9.28
CA SER A 310 -13.11 -16.74 10.33
C SER A 310 -13.42 -18.10 9.69
N TRP A 311 -12.74 -19.16 10.13
CA TRP A 311 -12.84 -20.57 9.70
C TRP A 311 -11.94 -21.04 8.52
N ARG A 312 -10.83 -21.72 8.87
CA ARG A 312 -10.47 -23.12 8.47
C ARG A 312 -8.96 -23.39 8.61
N ARG A 313 -8.60 -24.51 9.25
CA ARG A 313 -7.27 -25.15 9.14
C ARG A 313 -7.45 -26.66 9.21
N GLU A 314 -6.66 -27.40 8.43
CA GLU A 314 -5.97 -28.58 8.95
C GLU A 314 -4.86 -29.12 8.05
N LYS A 315 -4.94 -29.03 6.71
CA LYS A 315 -3.94 -29.69 5.83
C LYS A 315 -2.87 -28.81 5.18
N THR A 316 -3.14 -27.55 4.84
CA THR A 316 -2.13 -26.61 4.26
C THR A 316 -1.10 -26.12 5.30
N THR A 317 -1.37 -26.37 6.58
CA THR A 317 -0.72 -25.77 7.74
C THR A 317 0.69 -26.29 8.02
N LEU A 318 0.99 -27.58 7.80
CA LEU A 318 2.25 -28.18 8.26
C LEU A 318 3.47 -27.70 7.45
N LYS A 319 3.38 -27.72 6.11
CA LYS A 319 4.49 -27.29 5.24
C LYS A 319 4.75 -25.79 5.35
N LEU A 320 3.69 -24.98 5.38
CA LEU A 320 3.82 -23.54 5.62
C LEU A 320 4.37 -23.23 7.02
N ASN A 321 4.09 -24.07 8.03
CA ASN A 321 4.72 -23.95 9.34
C ASN A 321 6.22 -24.25 9.30
N GLN A 322 6.65 -25.28 8.57
CA GLN A 322 8.08 -25.58 8.40
C GLN A 322 8.82 -24.46 7.65
N ILE A 323 8.24 -23.92 6.58
CA ILE A 323 8.81 -22.75 5.88
C ILE A 323 8.88 -21.54 6.82
N ASN A 324 7.78 -21.25 7.54
CA ASN A 324 7.73 -20.16 8.51
C ASN A 324 8.81 -20.29 9.60
N GLN A 325 9.00 -21.50 10.15
CA GLN A 325 9.99 -21.75 11.19
C GLN A 325 11.41 -21.51 10.68
N ARG A 326 11.72 -22.01 9.46
CA ARG A 326 13.04 -21.79 8.83
C ARG A 326 13.31 -20.30 8.57
N ILE A 327 12.35 -19.57 8.00
CA ILE A 327 12.48 -18.12 7.78
C ILE A 327 12.64 -17.38 9.11
N SER A 328 11.88 -17.79 10.13
CA SER A 328 11.94 -17.18 11.47
C SER A 328 13.30 -17.38 12.15
N SER A 329 13.98 -18.50 11.90
CA SER A 329 15.31 -18.77 12.46
C SER A 329 16.47 -18.17 11.65
N SER A 330 16.26 -17.83 10.37
CA SER A 330 17.27 -17.18 9.54
C SER A 330 17.74 -15.86 10.17
N LYS A 331 19.05 -15.58 10.04
CA LYS A 331 19.75 -14.36 10.50
C LYS A 331 20.47 -13.63 9.36
N THR A 332 20.59 -14.25 8.20
CA THR A 332 21.22 -13.68 7.01
C THR A 332 20.36 -13.91 5.76
N ILE A 333 20.66 -13.22 4.66
CA ILE A 333 19.91 -13.38 3.40
C ILE A 333 20.17 -14.77 2.79
N GLU A 334 21.39 -15.29 2.89
CA GLU A 334 21.74 -16.65 2.47
C GLU A 334 20.88 -17.68 3.18
N GLN A 335 20.70 -17.53 4.50
CA GLN A 335 19.84 -18.42 5.28
C GLN A 335 18.36 -18.26 4.92
N LEU A 336 17.91 -17.10 4.42
CA LEU A 336 16.55 -16.95 3.89
C LEU A 336 16.40 -17.71 2.57
N ILE A 337 17.37 -17.58 1.65
CA ILE A 337 17.37 -18.29 0.36
C ILE A 337 17.34 -19.81 0.59
N ASP A 338 18.16 -20.31 1.52
CA ASP A 338 18.18 -21.73 1.89
C ASP A 338 16.84 -22.18 2.51
N ALA A 339 16.18 -21.33 3.31
CA ALA A 339 14.92 -21.64 3.98
C ALA A 339 13.75 -21.92 3.01
N ILE A 340 13.77 -21.31 1.83
CA ILE A 340 12.75 -21.48 0.76
C ILE A 340 13.14 -22.54 -0.26
N SER A 341 14.33 -23.15 -0.10
CA SER A 341 14.80 -24.34 -0.84
C SER A 341 14.87 -24.14 -2.35
N LEU A 342 15.64 -23.13 -2.79
CA LEU A 342 15.81 -22.77 -4.20
C LEU A 342 17.30 -22.74 -4.56
N PRO A 343 17.87 -23.85 -5.05
CA PRO A 343 19.30 -23.98 -5.33
C PRO A 343 19.81 -22.95 -6.36
N GLU A 344 18.94 -22.53 -7.28
CA GLU A 344 19.30 -21.68 -8.42
C GLU A 344 19.62 -20.23 -8.02
N LEU A 345 18.88 -19.69 -7.03
CA LEU A 345 19.13 -18.38 -6.44
C LEU A 345 20.47 -18.26 -5.72
N LYS A 346 20.97 -19.38 -5.18
CA LYS A 346 22.19 -19.40 -4.38
C LYS A 346 23.39 -18.97 -5.23
N LYS A 347 23.41 -19.34 -6.52
CA LYS A 347 24.47 -18.95 -7.47
C LYS A 347 24.42 -17.45 -7.81
N GLU A 348 23.24 -16.93 -8.14
CA GLU A 348 23.06 -15.51 -8.48
C GLU A 348 23.38 -14.58 -7.30
N PHE A 349 22.94 -14.95 -6.09
CA PHE A 349 23.22 -14.16 -4.89
C PHE A 349 24.73 -14.07 -4.60
N ILE A 350 25.45 -15.21 -4.64
CA ILE A 350 26.90 -15.24 -4.45
C ILE A 350 27.61 -14.35 -5.48
N GLN A 351 27.15 -14.38 -6.74
CA GLN A 351 27.70 -13.55 -7.80
C GLN A 351 27.49 -12.05 -7.54
N SER A 352 26.28 -11.66 -7.09
CA SER A 352 25.96 -10.25 -6.75
C SER A 352 26.78 -9.71 -5.57
N GLN A 353 27.07 -10.53 -4.56
CA GLN A 353 27.91 -10.15 -3.42
C GLN A 353 29.36 -9.94 -3.83
N ASN A 354 29.87 -10.77 -4.74
CA ASN A 354 31.22 -10.62 -5.28
C ASN A 354 31.36 -9.33 -6.11
N THR A 355 30.35 -8.98 -6.91
CA THR A 355 30.34 -7.72 -7.68
C THR A 355 30.25 -6.47 -6.79
N ASN A 356 29.44 -6.50 -5.73
CA ASN A 356 29.35 -5.38 -4.80
C ASN A 356 30.64 -5.19 -3.98
N LYS A 357 31.30 -6.28 -3.56
CA LYS A 357 32.61 -6.21 -2.90
C LYS A 357 33.69 -5.62 -3.81
N SER A 358 33.76 -6.04 -5.08
CA SER A 358 34.74 -5.48 -6.02
C SER A 358 34.53 -3.98 -6.27
N ILE A 359 33.27 -3.52 -6.33
CA ILE A 359 32.95 -2.09 -6.49
C ILE A 359 33.29 -1.29 -5.22
N GLU A 360 33.08 -1.85 -4.03
CA GLU A 360 33.48 -1.20 -2.77
C GLU A 360 35.01 -1.15 -2.59
N GLU A 361 35.73 -2.17 -3.04
CA GLU A 361 37.20 -2.21 -3.03
C GLU A 361 37.80 -1.20 -4.01
N GLU A 362 37.26 -1.09 -5.23
CA GLU A 362 37.66 -0.05 -6.21
C GLU A 362 37.39 1.38 -5.71
N LYS A 363 36.33 1.59 -4.92
CA LYS A 363 36.02 2.89 -4.30
C LYS A 363 36.92 3.25 -3.12
N LYS A 364 37.61 2.28 -2.51
CA LYS A 364 38.59 2.51 -1.43
C LYS A 364 40.00 2.77 -1.96
N LEU A 365 40.26 2.42 -3.22
CA LEU A 365 41.54 2.60 -3.92
C LEU A 365 41.62 3.93 -4.71
N LYS A 366 40.52 4.69 -4.77
CA LYS A 366 40.44 6.06 -5.29
C LYS A 366 40.18 7.01 -4.12
#